data_AF-A0A1M5NPI0-F1
#
_entry.id   AF-A0A1M5NPI0-F1
#
_cell.length_a   1.000
_cell.length_b   1.000
_cell.length_c   1.000
_cell.angle_alpha   90.00
_cell.angle_beta   90.00
_cell.angle_gamma   90.00
#
_symmetry.space_group_name_H-M   'P 1'
#
loop_
_entity.id
_entity.type
_entity.pdbx_description
1 polymer ?
#
loop_
_entity_poly.entity_id
_entity_poly.type
_entity_poly.pdbx_seq_one_letter_code
_entity_poly.pdbx_strand_id
1 'polypeptide(L)'
;MHDGDEGGDPANRGEEDDQTVRELVEYCRVQAGLLAGRVETMAEEATDRIDEIDEGIAALRNDLDVTDEDDGDAGPADATGPADADGSTDGNVAALVDAEEDLQRKQTMVEATESRMRLFQELATDYLELADDLVAELDADRADSDEAVARVVSFERERDAHAYFEERETLVEVAAGGEEAGDSTAGRDGEDSGS
;
A
#
# COMPACT_ATOMS: atom_id res chain seq x y z
N MET A 1 27.83 -15.65 53.17
CA MET A 1 27.94 -15.30 51.74
C MET A 1 26.56 -15.50 51.16
N HIS A 2 26.16 -14.57 50.32
CA HIS A 2 24.79 -14.16 50.05
C HIS A 2 24.29 -14.91 48.81
N ASP A 3 23.50 -15.96 49.00
CA ASP A 3 22.73 -16.56 47.91
C ASP A 3 21.43 -15.76 47.79
N GLY A 4 21.50 -14.70 46.99
CA GLY A 4 20.34 -13.94 46.53
C GLY A 4 19.67 -14.73 45.41
N ASP A 5 18.76 -15.61 45.78
CA ASP A 5 17.76 -16.17 44.88
C ASP A 5 16.75 -15.05 44.58
N GLU A 6 17.03 -14.25 43.54
CA GLU A 6 16.04 -13.36 42.93
C GLU A 6 15.08 -14.20 42.09
N GLY A 7 14.29 -15.05 42.76
CA GLY A 7 13.10 -15.63 42.17
C GLY A 7 12.09 -14.51 41.98
N GLY A 8 12.01 -13.97 40.76
CA GLY A 8 11.01 -12.98 40.37
C GLY A 8 9.60 -13.46 40.76
N ASP A 9 8.82 -12.56 41.36
CA ASP A 9 7.47 -12.86 41.80
C ASP A 9 6.61 -13.27 40.60
N PRO A 10 6.00 -14.46 40.59
CA PRO A 10 5.19 -14.92 39.46
C PRO A 10 3.97 -14.03 39.19
N ALA A 11 3.53 -13.22 40.16
CA ALA A 11 2.48 -12.23 39.94
C ALA A 11 2.97 -11.04 39.08
N ASN A 12 4.24 -10.62 39.25
CA ASN A 12 4.81 -9.53 38.46
C ASN A 12 4.97 -9.93 36.98
N ARG A 13 5.28 -11.21 36.73
CA ARG A 13 5.38 -11.74 35.35
C ARG A 13 4.06 -11.63 34.60
N GLY A 14 2.94 -12.00 35.23
CA GLY A 14 1.61 -11.86 34.60
C GLY A 14 1.24 -10.41 34.31
N GLU A 15 1.64 -9.47 35.17
CA GLU A 15 1.42 -8.02 34.94
C GLU A 15 2.27 -7.48 33.78
N GLU A 16 3.52 -7.96 33.64
CA GLU A 16 4.42 -7.63 32.52
C GLU A 16 3.94 -8.24 31.19
N ASP A 17 3.46 -9.49 31.21
CA ASP A 17 2.89 -10.18 30.06
C ASP A 17 1.64 -9.43 29.56
N ASP A 18 0.74 -9.12 30.48
CA ASP A 18 -0.45 -8.31 30.24
C ASP A 18 -0.14 -6.95 29.63
N GLN A 19 0.88 -6.26 30.16
CA GLN A 19 1.29 -4.95 29.66
C GLN A 19 1.80 -5.06 28.21
N THR A 20 2.63 -6.05 27.93
CA THR A 20 3.17 -6.29 26.58
C THR A 20 2.06 -6.61 25.59
N VAL A 21 1.09 -7.45 25.95
CA VAL A 21 -0.05 -7.76 25.07
C VAL A 21 -0.91 -6.53 24.81
N ARG A 22 -1.12 -5.66 25.81
CA ARG A 22 -1.82 -4.37 25.60
C ARG A 22 -1.07 -3.48 24.61
N GLU A 23 0.25 -3.42 24.68
CA GLU A 23 1.06 -2.66 23.73
C GLU A 23 0.96 -3.23 22.31
N LEU A 24 0.89 -4.56 22.15
CA LEU A 24 0.67 -5.20 20.86
C LEU A 24 -0.73 -4.93 20.29
N VAL A 25 -1.76 -4.88 21.13
CA VAL A 25 -3.12 -4.47 20.74
C VAL A 25 -3.11 -3.03 20.21
N GLU A 26 -2.45 -2.12 20.92
CA GLU A 26 -2.30 -0.73 20.48
C GLU A 26 -1.50 -0.64 19.17
N TYR A 27 -0.41 -1.39 19.05
CA TYR A 27 0.37 -1.51 17.82
C TYR A 27 -0.52 -1.92 16.64
N CYS A 28 -1.27 -3.01 16.75
CA CYS A 28 -2.15 -3.51 15.70
C CYS A 28 -3.19 -2.46 15.28
N ARG A 29 -3.81 -1.77 16.24
CA ARG A 29 -4.75 -0.68 15.97
C ARG A 29 -4.11 0.51 15.26
N VAL A 30 -2.88 0.87 15.64
CA VAL A 30 -2.12 1.93 14.96
C VAL A 30 -1.81 1.52 13.52
N GLN A 31 -1.37 0.29 13.28
CA GLN A 31 -1.09 -0.20 11.92
C GLN A 31 -2.35 -0.18 11.04
N ALA A 32 -3.49 -0.66 11.58
CA ALA A 32 -4.77 -0.59 10.89
C ALA A 32 -5.17 0.85 10.55
N GLY A 33 -4.99 1.79 11.48
CA GLY A 33 -5.27 3.21 11.26
C GLY A 33 -4.38 3.84 10.18
N LEU A 34 -3.10 3.48 10.14
CA LEU A 34 -2.17 3.96 9.09
C LEU A 34 -2.58 3.46 7.71
N LEU A 35 -2.94 2.18 7.59
CA LEU A 35 -3.42 1.60 6.34
C LEU A 35 -4.73 2.25 5.88
N ALA A 36 -5.67 2.49 6.80
CA ALA A 36 -6.91 3.18 6.51
C ALA A 36 -6.67 4.61 6.00
N GLY A 37 -5.79 5.38 6.64
CA GLY A 37 -5.43 6.72 6.18
C GLY A 37 -4.78 6.72 4.78
N ARG A 38 -3.99 5.69 4.46
CA ARG A 38 -3.43 5.54 3.11
C ARG A 38 -4.51 5.22 2.07
N VAL A 39 -5.51 4.41 2.43
CA VAL A 39 -6.68 4.15 1.58
C VAL A 39 -7.48 5.42 1.32
N GLU A 40 -7.70 6.24 2.35
CA GLU A 40 -8.38 7.55 2.20
C GLU A 40 -7.63 8.43 1.19
N THR A 41 -6.30 8.52 1.30
CA THR A 41 -5.47 9.27 0.35
C THR A 41 -5.59 8.71 -1.08
N MET A 42 -5.50 7.39 -1.25
CA MET A 42 -5.65 6.76 -2.57
C MET A 42 -7.05 6.96 -3.15
N ALA A 43 -8.09 7.04 -2.33
CA ALA A 43 -9.47 7.26 -2.77
C ALA A 43 -9.66 8.69 -3.30
N GLU A 44 -9.05 9.68 -2.66
CA GLU A 44 -8.99 11.05 -3.17
C GLU A 44 -8.26 11.11 -4.52
N GLU A 45 -7.07 10.51 -4.61
CA GLU A 45 -6.29 10.44 -5.86
C GLU A 45 -7.04 9.72 -7.00
N ALA A 46 -7.79 8.66 -6.67
CA ALA A 46 -8.62 7.95 -7.65
C ALA A 46 -9.79 8.80 -8.13
N THR A 47 -10.44 9.54 -7.22
CA THR A 47 -11.55 10.46 -7.55
C THR A 47 -11.06 11.57 -8.47
N ASP A 48 -9.95 12.22 -8.14
CA ASP A 48 -9.35 13.27 -8.98
C ASP A 48 -9.03 12.74 -10.39
N ARG A 49 -8.54 11.50 -10.49
CA ARG A 49 -8.25 10.87 -11.78
C ARG A 49 -9.52 10.50 -12.56
N ILE A 50 -10.61 10.10 -11.89
CA ILE A 50 -11.90 9.85 -12.53
C ILE A 50 -12.47 11.16 -13.09
N ASP A 51 -12.39 12.26 -12.35
CA ASP A 51 -12.82 13.58 -12.81
C ASP A 51 -12.03 14.02 -14.05
N GLU A 52 -10.71 13.79 -14.07
CA GLU A 52 -9.86 14.04 -15.25
C GLU A 52 -10.25 13.18 -16.47
N ILE A 53 -10.64 11.92 -16.25
CA ILE A 53 -11.13 11.03 -17.31
C ILE A 53 -12.44 11.57 -17.88
N ASP A 54 -13.39 11.97 -17.03
CA ASP A 54 -14.68 12.50 -17.45
C ASP A 54 -14.52 13.81 -18.25
N GLU A 55 -13.61 14.69 -17.83
CA GLU A 55 -13.25 15.89 -18.58
C GLU A 55 -12.64 15.54 -19.95
N GLY A 56 -11.71 14.58 -20.00
CA GLY A 56 -11.10 14.15 -21.26
C GLY A 56 -12.10 13.48 -22.22
N ILE A 57 -13.06 12.70 -21.70
CA ILE A 57 -14.16 12.14 -22.52
C ILE A 57 -15.06 13.26 -23.06
N ALA A 58 -15.37 14.27 -22.26
CA ALA A 58 -16.17 15.40 -22.71
C ALA A 58 -15.44 16.21 -23.80
N ALA A 59 -14.13 16.41 -23.65
CA ALA A 59 -13.29 17.06 -24.65
C ALA A 59 -13.26 16.29 -25.97
N LEU A 60 -13.05 14.96 -25.93
CA LEU A 60 -13.09 14.10 -27.12
C LEU A 60 -14.44 14.16 -27.85
N ARG A 61 -15.54 14.17 -27.10
CA ARG A 61 -16.88 14.30 -27.69
C ARG A 61 -17.08 15.65 -28.37
N ASN A 62 -16.57 16.74 -27.78
CA ASN A 62 -16.66 18.06 -28.37
C ASN A 62 -15.82 18.16 -29.66
N ASP A 63 -14.62 17.59 -29.67
CA ASP A 63 -13.75 17.58 -30.85
C ASP A 63 -14.36 16.79 -32.02
N LEU A 64 -15.02 15.67 -31.71
CA LEU A 64 -15.77 14.89 -32.70
C LEU A 64 -16.97 15.64 -33.27
N ASP A 65 -17.76 16.33 -32.42
CA ASP A 65 -18.92 17.13 -32.83
C ASP A 65 -18.50 18.30 -33.74
N VAL A 66 -17.41 18.99 -33.41
CA VAL A 66 -16.84 20.07 -34.24
C VAL A 66 -16.38 19.56 -35.61
N THR A 67 -15.83 18.33 -35.67
CA THR A 67 -15.41 17.72 -36.93
C THR A 67 -16.61 17.33 -37.82
N ASP A 68 -17.70 16.82 -37.24
CA ASP A 68 -18.94 16.48 -37.97
C ASP A 68 -19.70 17.72 -38.49
N GLU A 69 -19.59 18.88 -37.83
CA GLU A 69 -20.21 20.13 -38.27
C GLU A 69 -19.50 20.79 -39.47
N ASP A 70 -18.19 20.57 -39.66
CA ASP A 70 -17.40 21.15 -40.76
C ASP A 70 -17.66 20.45 -42.12
N ASP A 71 -18.07 19.18 -42.10
CA ASP A 71 -18.45 18.40 -43.29
C ASP A 71 -19.92 18.64 -43.75
N GLY A 72 -20.68 19.50 -43.05
CA GLY A 72 -22.13 19.69 -43.21
C GLY A 72 -22.61 20.72 -44.25
N ASP A 73 -21.74 21.59 -44.80
CA ASP A 73 -22.12 22.65 -45.75
C ASP A 73 -21.47 22.51 -47.14
N ALA A 74 -21.62 21.35 -47.77
CA ALA A 74 -21.34 21.19 -49.20
C ALA A 74 -22.63 20.85 -49.98
N GLY A 75 -23.48 21.87 -50.17
CA GLY A 75 -24.48 21.84 -51.25
C GLY A 75 -23.81 21.60 -52.61
N PRO A 76 -24.50 21.01 -53.61
CA PRO A 76 -23.86 20.64 -54.86
C PRO A 76 -23.65 21.90 -55.71
N ALA A 77 -22.45 22.48 -55.65
CA ALA A 77 -22.01 23.53 -56.55
C ALA A 77 -20.62 23.20 -57.12
N ASP A 78 -20.68 22.70 -58.34
CA ASP A 78 -19.64 22.61 -59.36
C ASP A 78 -18.72 23.86 -59.38
N ALA A 79 -17.42 23.72 -59.02
CA ALA A 79 -16.38 24.66 -59.42
C ALA A 79 -14.95 24.11 -59.19
N THR A 80 -14.14 24.29 -60.22
CA THR A 80 -12.73 23.96 -60.39
C THR A 80 -11.80 24.76 -59.45
N GLY A 81 -10.82 24.12 -58.80
CA GLY A 81 -9.69 24.80 -58.15
C GLY A 81 -8.68 23.83 -57.52
N PRO A 82 -7.35 24.02 -57.69
CA PRO A 82 -6.34 23.27 -56.96
C PRO A 82 -6.16 23.92 -55.60
N ALA A 83 -6.64 23.27 -54.54
CA ALA A 83 -6.34 23.64 -53.18
C ALA A 83 -5.81 22.40 -52.47
N ASP A 84 -4.52 22.45 -52.17
CA ASP A 84 -3.91 21.68 -51.11
C ASP A 84 -4.81 21.73 -49.87
N ALA A 85 -5.54 20.65 -49.59
CA ALA A 85 -5.99 20.28 -48.26
C ALA A 85 -4.95 19.25 -47.79
N ASP A 86 -3.72 19.67 -47.51
CA ASP A 86 -3.28 20.29 -46.25
C ASP A 86 -3.62 19.40 -45.04
N GLY A 87 -2.59 19.02 -44.28
CA GLY A 87 -2.55 17.88 -43.35
C GLY A 87 -3.37 18.06 -42.07
N SER A 88 -4.53 18.71 -42.14
CA SER A 88 -5.40 19.03 -41.02
C SER A 88 -6.23 17.83 -40.56
N THR A 89 -6.70 16.97 -41.47
CA THR A 89 -7.48 15.77 -41.10
C THR A 89 -6.61 14.68 -40.48
N ASP A 90 -5.40 14.45 -41.01
CA ASP A 90 -4.47 13.42 -40.51
C ASP A 90 -3.92 13.79 -39.12
N GLY A 91 -3.66 15.08 -38.88
CA GLY A 91 -3.25 15.60 -37.57
C GLY A 91 -4.37 15.55 -36.51
N ASN A 92 -5.64 15.75 -36.91
CA ASN A 92 -6.78 15.65 -36.01
C ASN A 92 -7.03 14.20 -35.56
N VAL A 93 -6.95 13.25 -36.50
CA VAL A 93 -7.06 11.82 -36.19
C VAL A 93 -5.93 11.35 -35.28
N ALA A 94 -4.70 11.81 -35.50
CA ALA A 94 -3.57 11.50 -34.62
C ALA A 94 -3.77 12.03 -33.19
N ALA A 95 -4.25 13.27 -33.04
CA ALA A 95 -4.53 13.86 -31.73
C ALA A 95 -5.67 13.13 -30.98
N LEU A 96 -6.70 12.67 -31.70
CA LEU A 96 -7.78 11.85 -31.14
C LEU A 96 -7.28 10.50 -30.63
N VAL A 97 -6.41 9.82 -31.39
CA VAL A 97 -5.81 8.53 -30.98
C VAL A 97 -4.94 8.72 -29.73
N ASP A 98 -4.09 9.75 -29.70
CA ASP A 98 -3.24 10.03 -28.54
C ASP A 98 -4.08 10.32 -27.27
N ALA A 99 -5.17 11.07 -27.42
CA ALA A 99 -6.10 11.36 -26.33
C ALA A 99 -6.86 10.11 -25.86
N GLU A 100 -7.27 9.23 -26.77
CA GLU A 100 -7.88 7.94 -26.42
C GLU A 100 -6.90 7.06 -25.64
N GLU A 101 -5.64 6.94 -26.09
CA GLU A 101 -4.61 6.17 -25.39
C GLU A 101 -4.34 6.70 -23.98
N ASP A 102 -4.34 8.03 -23.80
CA ASP A 102 -4.17 8.64 -22.48
C ASP A 102 -5.34 8.32 -21.54
N LEU A 103 -6.58 8.39 -22.03
CA LEU A 103 -7.76 7.99 -21.24
C LEU A 103 -7.72 6.52 -20.83
N GLN A 104 -7.38 5.62 -21.76
CA GLN A 104 -7.26 4.19 -21.45
C GLN A 104 -6.17 3.93 -20.41
N ARG A 105 -5.04 4.66 -20.49
CA ARG A 105 -3.98 4.61 -19.48
C ARG A 105 -4.48 5.07 -18.12
N LYS A 106 -5.20 6.19 -18.04
CA LYS A 106 -5.76 6.72 -16.80
C LYS A 106 -6.77 5.75 -16.17
N GLN A 107 -7.65 5.15 -16.96
CA GLN A 107 -8.59 4.12 -16.49
C GLN A 107 -7.85 2.92 -15.89
N THR A 108 -6.82 2.41 -16.58
CA THR A 108 -5.99 1.31 -16.07
C THR A 108 -5.33 1.68 -14.73
N MET A 109 -4.88 2.92 -14.58
CA MET A 109 -4.31 3.41 -13.31
C MET A 109 -5.34 3.46 -12.19
N VAL A 110 -6.59 3.87 -12.46
CA VAL A 110 -7.69 3.84 -11.48
C VAL A 110 -7.94 2.40 -11.01
N GLU A 111 -8.08 1.45 -11.93
CA GLU A 111 -8.32 0.04 -11.59
C GLU A 111 -7.19 -0.57 -10.74
N ALA A 112 -5.94 -0.20 -11.06
CA ALA A 112 -4.77 -0.59 -10.28
C ALA A 112 -4.81 0.01 -8.87
N THR A 113 -5.15 1.30 -8.75
CA THR A 113 -5.31 1.98 -7.46
C THR A 113 -6.44 1.35 -6.64
N GLU A 114 -7.59 1.05 -7.23
CA GLU A 114 -8.70 0.37 -6.54
C GLU A 114 -8.31 -1.02 -6.04
N SER A 115 -7.57 -1.77 -6.84
CA SER A 115 -7.04 -3.08 -6.43
C SER A 115 -6.07 -2.95 -5.27
N ARG A 116 -5.18 -1.94 -5.29
CA ARG A 116 -4.29 -1.64 -4.18
C ARG A 116 -5.08 -1.22 -2.93
N MET A 117 -6.08 -0.35 -3.04
CA MET A 117 -6.92 0.07 -1.92
C MET A 117 -7.58 -1.10 -1.21
N ARG A 118 -8.07 -2.11 -1.97
CA ARG A 118 -8.67 -3.32 -1.38
C ARG A 118 -7.68 -4.11 -0.55
N LEU A 119 -6.45 -4.28 -1.03
CA LEU A 119 -5.40 -4.99 -0.28
C LEU A 119 -5.04 -4.26 1.02
N PHE A 120 -4.96 -2.92 1.00
CA PHE A 120 -4.72 -2.14 2.21
C PHE A 120 -5.89 -2.24 3.21
N GLN A 121 -7.14 -2.22 2.73
CA GLN A 121 -8.33 -2.37 3.58
C GLN A 121 -8.42 -3.76 4.21
N GLU A 122 -8.11 -4.81 3.43
CA GLU A 122 -8.04 -6.19 3.91
C GLU A 122 -7.03 -6.28 5.06
N LEU A 123 -5.77 -5.89 4.79
CA LEU A 123 -4.71 -5.92 5.81
C LEU A 123 -5.07 -5.09 7.06
N ALA A 124 -5.69 -3.92 6.89
CA ALA A 124 -6.14 -3.11 8.03
C ALA A 124 -7.19 -3.84 8.87
N THR A 125 -8.13 -4.54 8.23
CA THR A 125 -9.15 -5.33 8.91
C THR A 125 -8.51 -6.49 9.67
N ASP A 126 -7.56 -7.18 9.04
CA ASP A 126 -6.89 -8.31 9.67
C ASP A 126 -6.07 -7.91 10.90
N TYR A 127 -5.44 -6.73 10.88
CA TYR A 127 -4.78 -6.17 12.07
C TYR A 127 -5.78 -5.90 13.20
N LEU A 128 -7.00 -5.41 12.90
CA LEU A 128 -8.03 -5.20 13.91
C LEU A 128 -8.55 -6.53 14.47
N GLU A 129 -8.74 -7.54 13.62
CA GLU A 129 -9.12 -8.89 14.07
C GLU A 129 -8.04 -9.50 14.98
N LEU A 130 -6.76 -9.34 14.63
CA LEU A 130 -5.66 -9.77 15.48
C LEU A 130 -5.64 -9.02 16.83
N ALA A 131 -5.91 -7.71 16.81
CA ALA A 131 -6.01 -6.92 18.04
C ALA A 131 -7.14 -7.42 18.95
N ASP A 132 -8.29 -7.78 18.37
CA ASP A 132 -9.43 -8.32 19.12
C ASP A 132 -9.14 -9.71 19.70
N ASP A 133 -8.43 -10.57 18.97
CA ASP A 133 -7.96 -11.87 19.47
C ASP A 133 -7.05 -11.70 20.71
N LEU A 134 -6.10 -10.77 20.65
CA LEU A 134 -5.19 -10.48 21.77
C LEU A 134 -5.94 -9.90 22.99
N VAL A 135 -6.95 -9.05 22.78
CA VAL A 135 -7.83 -8.57 23.86
C VAL A 135 -8.59 -9.73 24.50
N ALA A 136 -9.09 -10.69 23.71
CA ALA A 136 -9.79 -11.85 24.23
C ALA A 136 -8.89 -12.77 25.08
N GLU A 137 -7.58 -12.81 24.80
CA GLU A 137 -6.59 -13.52 25.61
C GLU A 137 -6.33 -12.81 26.95
N LEU A 138 -6.20 -11.48 26.93
CA LEU A 138 -6.12 -10.64 28.14
C LEU A 138 -7.35 -10.79 29.04
N ASP A 139 -8.55 -10.67 28.47
CA ASP A 139 -9.81 -10.77 29.23
C ASP A 139 -10.00 -12.16 29.85
N ALA A 140 -9.35 -13.17 29.28
CA ALA A 140 -9.36 -14.55 29.77
C ALA A 140 -8.23 -14.87 30.77
N ASP A 141 -7.37 -13.90 31.10
CA ASP A 141 -6.20 -14.08 31.98
C ASP A 141 -5.26 -15.20 31.45
N ARG A 142 -5.09 -15.22 30.11
CA ARG A 142 -4.27 -16.19 29.36
C ARG A 142 -3.21 -15.51 28.50
N ALA A 143 -2.92 -14.24 28.76
CA ALA A 143 -1.91 -13.50 28.04
C ALA A 143 -0.52 -14.10 28.28
N ASP A 144 0.20 -14.36 27.20
CA ASP A 144 1.61 -14.73 27.19
C ASP A 144 2.30 -13.81 26.19
N SER A 145 3.28 -13.02 26.65
CA SER A 145 3.93 -12.01 25.82
C SER A 145 4.70 -12.62 24.66
N ASP A 146 5.38 -13.74 24.88
CA ASP A 146 6.23 -14.38 23.88
C ASP A 146 5.36 -14.98 22.78
N GLU A 147 4.26 -15.63 23.14
CA GLU A 147 3.28 -16.16 22.20
C GLU A 147 2.60 -15.03 21.40
N ALA A 148 2.24 -13.93 22.05
CA ALA A 148 1.62 -12.78 21.39
C ALA A 148 2.57 -12.11 20.39
N VAL A 149 3.83 -11.88 20.75
CA VAL A 149 4.85 -11.34 19.83
C VAL A 149 5.05 -12.29 18.64
N ALA A 150 5.21 -13.59 18.90
CA ALA A 150 5.40 -14.57 17.84
C ALA A 150 4.20 -14.64 16.88
N ARG A 151 2.98 -14.45 17.40
CA ARG A 151 1.76 -14.39 16.60
C ARG A 151 1.73 -13.17 15.70
N VAL A 152 2.05 -11.97 16.21
CA VAL A 152 2.11 -10.74 15.39
C VAL A 152 3.18 -10.84 14.31
N VAL A 153 4.38 -11.31 14.63
CA VAL A 153 5.46 -11.51 13.64
C VAL A 153 5.07 -12.53 12.57
N SER A 154 4.44 -13.64 12.97
CA SER A 154 3.99 -14.66 12.02
C SER A 154 2.90 -14.11 11.10
N PHE A 155 1.93 -13.38 11.67
CA PHE A 155 0.90 -12.68 10.92
C PHE A 155 1.50 -11.72 9.87
N GLU A 156 2.42 -10.84 10.28
CA GLU A 156 3.04 -9.88 9.36
C GLU A 156 3.82 -10.56 8.24
N ARG A 157 4.54 -11.64 8.57
CA ARG A 157 5.28 -12.42 7.57
C ARG A 157 4.33 -13.10 6.57
N GLU A 158 3.22 -13.67 7.04
CA GLU A 158 2.25 -14.34 6.18
C GLU A 158 1.52 -13.39 5.24
N ARG A 159 1.31 -12.14 5.69
CA ARG A 159 0.66 -11.08 4.89
C ARG A 159 1.62 -10.20 4.12
N ASP A 160 2.92 -10.44 4.23
CA ASP A 160 3.96 -9.61 3.63
C ASP A 160 3.84 -8.13 4.04
N ALA A 161 3.52 -7.88 5.31
CA ALA A 161 3.08 -6.56 5.78
C ALA A 161 4.08 -5.44 5.51
N HIS A 162 5.38 -5.73 5.56
CA HIS A 162 6.46 -4.77 5.29
C HIS A 162 6.35 -4.12 3.90
N ALA A 163 5.79 -4.81 2.91
CA ALA A 163 5.59 -4.26 1.57
C ALA A 163 4.57 -3.10 1.53
N TYR A 164 3.77 -2.93 2.59
CA TYR A 164 2.72 -1.92 2.69
C TYR A 164 3.12 -0.69 3.51
N PHE A 165 4.25 -0.75 4.23
CA PHE A 165 4.74 0.32 5.10
C PHE A 165 6.11 0.83 4.62
N GLU A 166 6.10 1.83 3.72
CA GLU A 166 7.33 2.36 3.12
C GLU A 166 8.14 3.26 4.08
N GLU A 167 7.49 3.87 5.07
CA GLU A 167 8.08 4.88 5.95
C GLU A 167 8.36 4.37 7.38
N ARG A 168 8.02 3.11 7.67
CA ARG A 168 8.08 2.55 9.02
C ARG A 168 8.48 1.09 8.99
N GLU A 169 9.36 0.74 9.92
CA GLU A 169 9.75 -0.64 10.16
C GLU A 169 8.63 -1.37 10.92
N THR A 170 8.30 -2.59 10.47
CA THR A 170 7.32 -3.47 11.13
C THR A 170 8.00 -4.45 12.10
N LEU A 171 7.23 -5.16 12.93
CA LEU A 171 7.78 -6.11 13.89
C LEU A 171 8.50 -7.29 13.22
N VAL A 172 8.05 -7.75 12.05
CA VAL A 172 8.77 -8.79 11.28
C VAL A 172 10.13 -8.30 10.80
N GLU A 173 10.26 -7.02 10.42
CA GLU A 173 11.55 -6.45 10.01
C GLU A 173 12.49 -6.29 11.21
N VAL A 174 11.98 -5.83 12.36
CA VAL A 174 12.75 -5.75 13.60
C VAL A 174 13.25 -7.13 14.05
N ALA A 175 12.39 -8.15 13.98
CA ALA A 175 12.75 -9.52 14.32
C ALA A 175 13.88 -10.05 13.43
N ALA A 176 13.79 -9.84 12.11
CA ALA A 176 14.81 -10.25 11.15
C ALA A 176 16.15 -9.49 11.33
N GLY A 177 16.10 -8.19 11.65
CA GLY A 177 17.29 -7.37 11.90
C GLY A 177 18.07 -7.76 13.16
N GLY A 178 17.38 -8.33 14.16
CA GLY A 178 18.02 -8.87 15.37
C GLY A 178 18.81 -10.16 15.12
N GLU A 179 18.40 -10.96 14.13
CA GLU A 179 19.06 -12.22 13.75
C GLU A 179 20.37 -11.96 12.97
N GLU A 180 20.38 -10.96 12.09
CA GLU A 180 21.55 -10.58 11.27
C GLU A 180 22.64 -9.84 12.08
N ALA A 181 22.27 -9.13 13.15
CA ALA A 181 23.24 -8.44 14.03
C ALA A 181 24.00 -9.40 14.99
N GLY A 182 23.52 -10.64 15.15
CA GLY A 182 24.13 -11.66 16.00
C GLY A 182 25.29 -12.45 15.38
N ASP A 183 25.48 -12.36 14.06
CA ASP A 183 26.49 -13.11 13.29
C ASP A 183 27.65 -12.21 12.83
N SER A 184 28.30 -11.47 13.74
CA SER A 184 29.51 -10.71 13.37
C SER A 184 30.65 -10.70 14.41
N THR A 185 30.60 -11.57 15.43
CA THR A 185 31.72 -11.68 16.40
C THR A 185 32.32 -13.07 16.61
N ALA A 186 31.89 -14.11 15.89
CA ALA A 186 32.48 -15.46 16.01
C ALA A 186 33.54 -15.72 14.93
N GLY A 187 34.67 -15.00 14.96
CA GLY A 187 35.71 -15.20 13.95
C GLY A 187 37.01 -14.46 14.18
N ARG A 188 37.61 -14.55 15.39
CA ARG A 188 39.01 -14.15 15.59
C ARG A 188 39.63 -14.71 16.87
N ASP A 189 39.71 -16.04 16.97
CA ASP A 189 40.62 -16.68 17.93
C ASP A 189 41.30 -17.91 17.29
N GLY A 190 42.64 -17.91 17.33
CA GLY A 190 43.55 -18.92 16.78
C GLY A 190 44.10 -18.53 15.40
N GLU A 191 45.40 -18.43 15.12
CA GLU A 191 46.58 -19.08 15.68
C GLU A 191 47.81 -18.20 15.33
N ASP A 192 48.71 -17.92 16.28
CA ASP A 192 50.14 -17.79 15.95
C ASP A 192 50.99 -18.25 17.14
N SER A 193 51.38 -19.51 17.07
CA SER A 193 52.27 -20.16 18.02
C SER A 193 53.71 -20.03 17.53
N GLY A 194 54.54 -19.34 18.31
CA GLY A 194 55.93 -19.72 18.58
C GLY A 194 56.93 -19.78 17.42
N SER A 195 57.95 -18.93 17.50
CA SER A 195 59.29 -19.21 16.97
C SER A 195 60.34 -18.99 18.05
#